data_AF-A0A4R4K5H6-F1
#
_entry.id   AF-A0A4R4K5H6-F1
#
_cell.length_a   1.000
_cell.length_b   1.000
_cell.length_c   1.000
_cell.angle_alpha   90.00
_cell.angle_beta   90.00
_cell.angle_gamma   90.00
#
_symmetry.space_group_name_H-M   'P 1'
#
loop_
_entity.id
_entity.type
_entity.pdbx_description
1 polymer ?
#
loop_
_entity_poly.entity_id
_entity_poly.type
_entity_poly.pdbx_seq_one_letter_code
_entity_poly.pdbx_strand_id
1 'polypeptide(L)'
;MTTTIQPWKHVLDYGIFTYLLENQHCIKSIDDFGESILSLSRTDSKIAPFFHLAVDKRPEEELYDIRVDPYCLNNLAGKSEHEATTKKLRLELRAYLTQTKDPRMSPDGEKIYESYIRYSPIRKYPEPGN
;
A
#
# COMPACT_ATOMS: atom_id res chain seq x y z
N MET A 1 -44.43 -3.12 21.78
CA MET A 1 -44.30 -4.39 21.04
C MET A 1 -43.08 -4.28 20.17
N THR A 2 -42.00 -4.93 20.58
CA THR A 2 -40.73 -5.01 19.86
C THR A 2 -40.86 -6.08 18.79
N THR A 3 -40.56 -5.80 17.52
CA THR A 3 -40.31 -6.85 16.53
C THR A 3 -39.31 -6.35 15.49
N THR A 4 -38.11 -6.93 15.62
CA THR A 4 -36.99 -6.96 14.69
C THR A 4 -37.36 -7.78 13.44
N ILE A 5 -37.17 -7.25 12.24
CA ILE A 5 -37.16 -8.05 11.00
C ILE A 5 -35.98 -7.60 10.13
N GLN A 6 -35.08 -8.54 9.88
CA GLN A 6 -33.86 -8.39 9.08
C GLN A 6 -34.18 -8.17 7.58
N PRO A 7 -33.41 -7.33 6.85
CA PRO A 7 -33.80 -6.83 5.53
C PRO A 7 -33.15 -7.60 4.38
N TRP A 8 -33.48 -8.87 4.12
CA TRP A 8 -32.88 -9.56 2.96
C TRP A 8 -33.84 -10.56 2.32
N LYS A 9 -34.85 -10.08 1.57
CA LYS A 9 -35.65 -10.94 0.67
C LYS A 9 -36.48 -10.20 -0.40
N HIS A 10 -35.97 -9.12 -0.97
CA HIS A 10 -36.49 -8.61 -2.25
C HIS A 10 -35.35 -8.53 -3.26
N VAL A 11 -35.08 -9.68 -3.86
CA VAL A 11 -34.26 -9.82 -5.06
C VAL A 11 -35.21 -9.66 -6.26
N LEU A 12 -34.66 -9.14 -7.35
CA LEU A 12 -35.14 -9.22 -8.74
C LEU A 12 -35.99 -8.03 -9.21
N ASP A 13 -35.32 -6.92 -9.49
CA ASP A 13 -35.44 -6.20 -10.77
C ASP A 13 -34.17 -5.34 -10.92
N TYR A 14 -33.77 -5.02 -12.15
CA TYR A 14 -32.52 -4.33 -12.55
C TYR A 14 -31.28 -5.24 -12.70
N GLY A 15 -31.14 -5.79 -13.92
CA GLY A 15 -29.96 -6.47 -14.46
C GLY A 15 -28.73 -5.57 -14.66
N ILE A 16 -28.42 -4.72 -13.67
CA ILE A 16 -27.18 -3.94 -13.58
C ILE A 16 -26.29 -4.51 -12.46
N PHE A 17 -26.86 -5.19 -11.46
CA PHE A 17 -26.09 -5.69 -10.30
C PHE A 17 -25.34 -7.02 -10.56
N THR A 18 -25.64 -7.74 -11.64
CA THR A 18 -24.94 -8.99 -12.00
C THR A 18 -23.54 -8.74 -12.58
N TYR A 19 -23.29 -7.58 -13.20
CA TYR A 19 -21.99 -7.28 -13.82
C TYR A 19 -20.85 -7.00 -12.82
N LEU A 20 -21.19 -6.65 -11.57
CA LEU A 20 -20.19 -6.35 -10.54
C LEU A 20 -19.83 -7.57 -9.67
N LEU A 21 -20.61 -8.66 -9.75
CA LEU A 21 -20.34 -9.92 -9.03
C LEU A 21 -19.54 -10.93 -9.87
N GLU A 22 -19.49 -10.79 -11.20
CA GLU A 22 -18.60 -11.60 -12.05
C GLU A 22 -17.13 -11.14 -11.98
N ASN A 23 -16.88 -9.90 -11.53
CA ASN A 23 -15.53 -9.45 -11.20
C ASN A 23 -15.17 -9.85 -9.76
N GLN A 24 -15.27 -11.14 -9.45
CA GLN A 24 -14.45 -11.74 -8.38
C GLN A 24 -12.97 -11.75 -8.82
N HIS A 25 -12.41 -10.57 -9.09
CA HIS A 25 -11.01 -10.36 -8.78
C HIS A 25 -10.96 -10.17 -7.27
N CYS A 26 -11.09 -11.32 -6.60
CA CYS A 26 -10.55 -11.60 -5.28
C CYS A 26 -9.26 -10.82 -5.15
N ILE A 27 -9.04 -10.22 -3.98
CA ILE A 27 -7.76 -9.69 -3.56
C ILE A 27 -6.76 -10.84 -3.74
N LYS A 28 -6.14 -10.90 -4.92
CA LYS A 28 -5.10 -11.84 -5.25
C LYS A 28 -4.00 -11.53 -4.26
N SER A 29 -3.56 -12.55 -3.53
CA SER A 29 -2.45 -12.36 -2.59
C SER A 29 -1.26 -11.78 -3.34
N ILE A 30 -0.31 -11.14 -2.64
CA ILE A 30 0.88 -10.62 -3.32
C ILE A 30 1.64 -11.74 -4.05
N ASP A 31 1.47 -12.99 -3.58
CA ASP A 31 2.02 -14.20 -4.18
C ASP A 31 1.39 -14.53 -5.56
N ASP A 32 0.17 -14.03 -5.83
CA ASP A 32 -0.54 -14.21 -7.11
C ASP A 32 -0.34 -13.03 -8.08
N PHE A 33 0.56 -12.08 -7.76
CA PHE A 33 0.79 -10.89 -8.58
C PHE A 33 1.19 -11.23 -10.03
N GLY A 34 1.88 -12.36 -10.24
CA GLY A 34 2.29 -12.84 -11.56
C GLY A 34 1.12 -13.02 -12.53
N GLU A 35 -0.04 -13.46 -12.03
CA GLU A 35 -1.27 -13.71 -12.78
C GLU A 35 -2.21 -12.49 -12.81
N SER A 36 -1.76 -11.34 -12.33
CA SER A 36 -2.56 -10.11 -12.34
C SER A 36 -2.53 -9.44 -13.71
N ILE A 37 -3.60 -8.71 -14.03
CA ILE A 37 -3.65 -7.89 -15.26
C ILE A 37 -2.49 -6.88 -15.28
N LEU A 38 -2.08 -6.36 -14.13
CA LEU A 38 -0.94 -5.45 -14.01
C LEU A 38 0.36 -6.11 -14.51
N SER A 39 0.62 -7.35 -14.10
CA SER A 39 1.80 -8.12 -14.52
C SER A 39 1.71 -8.57 -15.98
N LEU A 40 0.59 -9.18 -16.37
CA LEU A 40 0.40 -9.78 -17.70
C LEU A 40 0.37 -8.72 -18.82
N SER A 41 -0.14 -7.53 -18.53
CA SER A 41 -0.30 -6.44 -19.49
C SER A 41 0.59 -5.24 -19.19
N ARG A 42 1.74 -5.45 -18.53
CA ARG A 42 2.68 -4.40 -18.13
C ARG A 42 3.20 -3.50 -19.27
N THR A 43 3.15 -3.97 -20.51
CA THR A 43 3.58 -3.20 -21.70
C THR A 43 2.45 -2.43 -22.38
N ASP A 44 1.19 -2.68 -22.00
CA ASP A 44 0.06 -1.91 -22.52
C ASP A 44 0.10 -0.49 -21.95
N SER A 45 0.13 0.51 -22.82
CA SER A 45 0.09 1.93 -22.48
C SER A 45 -0.97 2.32 -21.44
N LYS A 46 -2.12 1.65 -21.40
CA LYS A 46 -3.21 1.94 -20.46
C LYS A 46 -2.96 1.37 -19.06
N ILE A 47 -2.17 0.30 -18.97
CA ILE A 47 -1.96 -0.47 -17.73
C ILE A 47 -0.57 -0.19 -17.15
N ALA A 48 0.42 0.07 -18.01
CA ALA A 48 1.80 0.34 -17.64
C ALA A 48 1.93 1.39 -16.51
N PRO A 49 1.20 2.53 -16.50
CA PRO A 49 1.30 3.48 -15.39
C PRO A 49 0.92 2.87 -14.03
N PHE A 50 -0.13 2.05 -14.00
CA PHE A 50 -0.57 1.38 -12.76
C PHE A 50 0.36 0.25 -12.34
N PHE A 51 0.97 -0.44 -13.32
CA PHE A 51 2.02 -1.42 -13.03
C PHE A 51 3.21 -0.75 -12.34
N HIS A 52 3.69 0.37 -12.90
CA HIS A 52 4.80 1.15 -12.32
C HIS A 52 4.49 1.66 -10.92
N LEU A 53 3.29 2.20 -10.69
CA LEU A 53 2.85 2.63 -9.35
C LEU A 53 2.83 1.47 -8.33
N ALA A 54 2.62 0.23 -8.77
CA ALA A 54 2.56 -0.94 -7.90
C ALA A 54 3.95 -1.51 -7.56
N VAL A 55 4.90 -1.48 -8.50
CA VAL A 55 6.17 -2.24 -8.39
C VAL A 55 7.42 -1.39 -8.29
N ASP A 56 7.38 -0.13 -8.73
CA ASP A 56 8.55 0.71 -8.74
C ASP A 56 9.00 1.04 -7.30
N LYS A 57 10.30 1.30 -7.14
CA LYS A 57 10.86 1.68 -5.85
C LYS A 57 10.25 3.01 -5.40
N ARG A 58 9.73 3.02 -4.17
CA ARG A 58 9.21 4.24 -3.56
C ARG A 58 10.35 5.13 -3.07
N PRO A 59 10.25 6.46 -3.25
CA PRO A 59 11.20 7.39 -2.67
C PRO A 59 11.13 7.34 -1.13
N GLU A 60 12.12 7.95 -0.49
CA GLU A 60 12.17 8.02 0.98
C GLU A 60 10.93 8.70 1.57
N GLU A 61 10.37 9.68 0.86
CA GLU A 61 9.23 10.46 1.31
C GLU A 61 8.18 10.62 0.22
N GLU A 62 6.93 10.57 0.66
CA GLU A 62 5.76 10.80 -0.17
C GLU A 62 4.82 11.81 0.51
N LEU A 63 4.35 12.79 -0.26
CA LEU A 63 3.39 13.79 0.20
C LEU A 63 2.20 13.81 -0.76
N TYR A 64 0.99 13.73 -0.22
CA TYR A 64 -0.25 13.73 -1.00
C TYR A 64 -1.24 14.73 -0.41
N ASP A 65 -1.96 15.46 -1.27
CA ASP A 65 -3.15 16.20 -0.86
C ASP A 65 -4.39 15.32 -1.08
N ILE A 66 -4.82 14.66 -0.03
CA ILE A 66 -5.96 13.72 -0.05
C ILE A 66 -7.30 14.35 -0.46
N ARG A 67 -7.41 15.69 -0.41
CA ARG A 67 -8.64 16.39 -0.82
C ARG A 67 -8.73 16.52 -2.34
N VAL A 68 -7.58 16.60 -3.00
CA VAL A 68 -7.45 16.75 -4.45
C VAL A 68 -7.20 15.38 -5.10
N ASP A 69 -6.37 14.55 -4.47
CA ASP A 69 -6.02 13.21 -4.92
C ASP A 69 -6.36 12.19 -3.81
N PRO A 70 -7.61 11.71 -3.75
CA PRO A 70 -8.05 10.77 -2.72
C PRO A 70 -7.41 9.38 -2.84
N TYR A 71 -6.77 9.08 -3.98
CA TYR A 71 -6.13 7.80 -4.25
C TYR A 71 -4.62 7.82 -4.07
N CYS A 72 -4.04 8.99 -3.71
CA CYS A 72 -2.61 9.16 -3.46
C CYS A 72 -1.73 8.66 -4.63
N LEU A 73 -2.10 8.99 -5.86
CA LEU A 73 -1.36 8.56 -7.06
C LEU A 73 -0.26 9.56 -7.44
N ASN A 74 -0.39 10.82 -7.01
CA ASN A 74 0.49 11.91 -7.41
C ASN A 74 1.36 12.38 -6.24
N ASN A 75 2.58 11.87 -6.13
CA ASN A 75 3.51 12.31 -5.10
C ASN A 75 3.95 13.77 -5.32
N LEU A 76 3.73 14.59 -4.30
CA LEU A 76 4.08 16.02 -4.23
C LEU A 76 5.43 16.26 -3.54
N ALA A 77 6.01 15.25 -2.91
CA ALA A 77 7.31 15.35 -2.26
C ALA A 77 8.42 15.69 -3.29
N GLY A 78 9.39 16.50 -2.87
CA GLY A 78 10.49 16.96 -3.74
C GLY A 78 10.15 18.14 -4.66
N LYS A 79 8.89 18.57 -4.76
CA LYS A 79 8.52 19.80 -5.47
C LYS A 79 8.76 21.02 -4.58
N SER A 80 9.40 22.06 -5.11
CA SER A 80 9.78 23.27 -4.37
C SER A 80 8.59 23.96 -3.69
N GLU A 81 7.43 23.96 -4.35
CA GLU A 81 6.17 24.52 -3.83
C GLU A 81 5.68 23.86 -2.54
N HIS A 82 6.05 22.60 -2.31
CA HIS A 82 5.57 21.80 -1.17
C HIS A 82 6.66 21.52 -0.13
N GLU A 83 7.90 21.95 -0.34
CA GLU A 83 9.03 21.63 0.54
C GLU A 83 8.81 22.12 1.98
N ALA A 84 8.27 23.32 2.15
CA ALA A 84 7.94 23.87 3.46
C ALA A 84 6.92 22.99 4.22
N THR A 85 5.90 22.51 3.52
CA THR A 85 4.87 21.62 4.06
C THR A 85 5.45 20.25 4.40
N THR A 86 6.23 19.65 3.51
CA THR A 86 6.91 18.36 3.75
C THR A 86 7.79 18.44 5.01
N LYS A 87 8.60 19.50 5.13
CA LYS A 87 9.48 19.70 6.28
C LYS A 87 8.69 19.86 7.58
N LYS A 88 7.58 20.60 7.55
CA LYS A 88 6.71 20.77 8.72
C LYS A 88 6.12 19.43 9.17
N LEU A 89 5.50 18.69 8.26
CA LEU A 89 4.87 17.40 8.57
C LEU A 89 5.89 16.35 9.04
N ARG A 90 7.09 16.34 8.43
CA ARG A 90 8.19 15.49 8.88
C ARG A 90 8.56 15.76 10.34
N LEU A 91 8.67 17.03 10.72
CA LEU A 91 9.01 17.41 12.10
C LEU A 91 7.89 17.02 13.07
N GLU A 92 6.63 17.24 12.71
CA GLU A 92 5.47 16.84 13.52
C GLU A 92 5.42 15.31 13.72
N LEU A 93 5.62 14.54 12.64
CA LEU A 93 5.67 13.09 12.71
C LEU A 93 6.82 12.61 13.60
N ARG A 94 8.03 13.16 13.43
CA ARG A 94 9.18 12.78 14.26
C ARG A 94 8.95 13.10 15.73
N ALA A 95 8.39 14.27 16.04
CA ALA A 95 8.07 14.66 17.41
C ALA A 95 7.07 13.69 18.04
N TYR A 96 6.02 13.31 17.29
CA TYR A 96 5.04 12.32 17.74
C TYR A 96 5.67 10.96 17.99
N LEU A 97 6.46 10.43 17.04
CA LEU A 97 7.11 9.12 17.18
C LEU A 97 8.08 9.09 18.36
N THR A 98 8.83 10.18 18.61
CA THR A 98 9.68 10.31 19.79
C THR A 98 8.85 10.37 21.07
N GLN A 99 7.74 11.11 21.09
CA GLN A 99 6.84 11.20 22.24
C GLN A 99 6.23 9.85 22.60
N THR A 100 5.79 9.08 21.59
CA THR A 100 5.22 7.74 21.78
C THR A 100 6.27 6.65 21.99
N LYS A 101 7.56 7.03 22.00
CA LYS A 101 8.70 6.13 22.20
C LYS A 101 8.74 4.99 21.17
N ASP A 102 8.51 5.32 19.89
CA ASP A 102 8.70 4.34 18.81
C ASP A 102 10.16 3.82 18.84
N PRO A 103 10.38 2.49 18.92
CA PRO A 103 11.71 1.91 18.97
C PRO A 103 12.63 2.35 17.83
N ARG A 104 12.08 2.65 16.63
CA ARG A 104 12.85 3.10 15.46
C ARG A 104 13.46 4.49 15.65
N MET A 105 12.90 5.30 16.53
CA MET A 105 13.44 6.63 16.85
C MET A 105 14.54 6.58 17.92
N SER A 106 14.78 5.41 18.53
CA SER A 106 15.84 5.21 19.50
C SER A 106 17.23 5.17 18.83
N PRO A 107 18.31 5.64 19.48
CA PRO A 107 19.68 5.50 18.97
C PRO A 107 20.07 4.05 18.65
N ASP A 108 19.46 3.08 19.33
CA ASP A 108 19.69 1.64 19.13
C ASP A 108 18.55 0.94 18.36
N GLY A 109 17.65 1.69 17.71
CA GLY A 109 16.43 1.16 17.10
C GLY A 109 16.67 0.03 16.11
N GLU A 110 17.72 0.12 15.29
CA GLU A 110 18.09 -0.92 14.33
C GLU A 110 18.51 -2.22 15.02
N LYS A 111 19.23 -2.13 16.15
CA LYS A 111 19.71 -3.31 16.88
C LYS A 111 18.58 -4.14 17.45
N ILE A 112 17.45 -3.51 17.82
CA ILE A 112 16.30 -4.22 18.36
C ILE A 112 15.80 -5.24 17.32
N TYR A 113 15.68 -4.83 16.05
CA TYR A 113 15.16 -5.69 14.99
C TYR A 113 16.14 -6.77 14.52
N GLU A 114 17.44 -6.51 14.62
CA GLU A 114 18.48 -7.49 14.29
C GLU A 114 18.84 -8.42 15.46
N SER A 115 18.39 -8.13 16.68
CA SER A 115 18.74 -8.92 17.88
C SER A 115 17.82 -10.13 18.14
N TYR A 116 16.72 -10.28 17.39
CA TYR A 116 15.78 -11.37 17.62
C TYR A 116 16.41 -12.75 17.36
N ILE A 117 16.21 -13.69 18.28
CA ILE A 117 16.67 -15.07 18.13
C ILE A 117 16.00 -15.68 16.91
N ARG A 118 16.79 -16.07 15.92
CA ARG A 118 16.29 -16.74 14.72
C ARG A 118 16.15 -18.24 15.00
N TYR A 119 14.92 -18.74 15.00
CA TYR A 119 14.62 -20.16 15.20
C TYR A 119 14.76 -21.02 13.94
N SER A 120 15.04 -20.42 12.78
CA SER A 120 15.16 -21.11 11.49
C SER A 120 16.46 -20.77 10.77
N PRO A 121 17.07 -21.72 10.03
CA PRO A 121 18.26 -21.43 9.24
C PRO A 121 17.97 -20.41 8.13
N ILE A 122 18.96 -19.58 7.80
CA ILE A 122 18.89 -18.68 6.65
C ILE A 122 18.84 -19.52 5.37
N ARG A 123 17.87 -19.25 4.50
CA ARG A 123 17.84 -19.82 3.15
C ARG A 123 19.11 -19.38 2.41
N LYS A 124 19.92 -20.34 1.97
CA LYS A 124 21.07 -20.07 1.11
C LYS A 124 20.60 -19.97 -0.34
N TYR A 125 20.99 -18.91 -1.02
CA TYR A 125 20.80 -18.75 -2.47
C TYR A 125 22.10 -19.14 -3.18
N PRO A 126 22.03 -19.69 -4.41
CA PRO A 126 23.22 -19.86 -5.23
C PRO A 126 23.88 -18.50 -5.49
N GLU A 127 25.20 -18.47 -5.64
CA GLU A 127 25.88 -17.26 -6.08
C GLU A 127 25.38 -16.86 -7.49
N PRO A 128 25.18 -15.56 -7.76
CA PRO A 128 24.83 -15.11 -9.10
C PRO A 128 25.91 -15.59 -10.08
N GLY A 129 25.50 -16.12 -11.24
CA GLY A 129 26.45 -16.47 -12.30
C GLY A 129 27.20 -15.22 -12.77
N ASN A 130 28.49 -15.39 -13.08
CA ASN A 130 29.34 -14.35 -13.67
C ASN A 130 28.78 -13.83 -15.00
#